data_AF-A0A0G0LQR4-F1
#
_entry.id   AF-A0A0G0LQR4-F1
#
_cell.length_a   1.000
_cell.length_b   1.000
_cell.length_c   1.000
_cell.angle_alpha   90.00
_cell.angle_beta   90.00
_cell.angle_gamma   90.00
#
_symmetry.space_group_name_H-M   'P 1'
#
loop_
_entity.id
_entity.type
_entity.pdbx_description
1 polymer ?
#
loop_
_entity_poly.entity_id
_entity_poly.type
_entity_poly.pdbx_seq_one_letter_code
_entity_poly.pdbx_strand_id
1 'polypeptide(L)'
;MKYLSKIEDKVKSNQALTKDDLFFLYEIDSKIEGFGHGDDPRVEELRRTRNPKEDAPIVFDCVPNEIAWDKREINEQTKAYIGKLDVKVFTLIEEYGIEQVYTSFPDVRVELEKDFEAQPISLVEFERQRELYNQQTVDESQKIQITDYSKRMAEEIGEPEHPAIKEKEIFTLVRIQVRSLFQDEQTHTTDEIFTKANELGLELCPPEVGLIKRLQDTNQPMGDWYIIAMKPITAQSGYPDIFYLVRCDHGLWLYDSYWAKPDYKWYLDNEFVFRLRKLT
;
A
#
# COMPACT_ATOMS: atom_id res chain seq x y z
N MET A 1 -0.29 -3.51 -25.98
CA MET A 1 -1.43 -3.86 -26.87
C MET A 1 -1.32 -5.14 -27.69
N LYS A 2 -0.20 -5.50 -28.34
CA LYS A 2 -0.10 -6.80 -29.05
C LYS A 2 -0.38 -8.01 -28.16
N TYR A 3 -0.06 -7.92 -26.87
CA TYR A 3 -0.30 -9.00 -25.91
C TYR A 3 -1.78 -9.12 -25.52
N LEU A 4 -2.49 -7.99 -25.29
CA LEU A 4 -3.94 -7.98 -25.07
C LEU A 4 -4.71 -8.66 -26.21
N SER A 5 -4.34 -8.39 -27.47
CA SER A 5 -4.96 -9.07 -28.62
C SER A 5 -4.71 -10.59 -28.62
N LYS A 6 -3.54 -11.05 -28.17
CA LYS A 6 -3.28 -12.50 -28.03
C LYS A 6 -4.19 -13.14 -26.96
N ILE A 7 -4.40 -12.44 -25.85
CA ILE A 7 -5.31 -12.89 -24.78
C ILE A 7 -6.74 -12.94 -25.32
N GLU A 8 -7.17 -11.91 -26.04
CA GLU A 8 -8.48 -11.85 -26.68
C GLU A 8 -8.71 -13.03 -27.64
N ASP A 9 -7.73 -13.37 -28.48
CA ASP A 9 -7.80 -14.51 -29.41
C ASP A 9 -7.86 -15.86 -28.67
N LYS A 10 -7.12 -16.01 -27.56
CA LYS A 10 -7.19 -17.19 -26.68
C LYS A 10 -8.59 -17.36 -26.09
N VAL A 11 -9.17 -16.28 -25.55
CA VAL A 11 -10.52 -16.30 -24.97
C VAL A 11 -11.57 -16.65 -26.04
N LYS A 12 -11.50 -16.04 -27.23
CA LYS A 12 -12.41 -16.34 -28.36
C LYS A 12 -12.31 -17.79 -28.85
N SER A 13 -11.13 -18.41 -28.74
CA SER A 13 -10.89 -19.80 -29.11
C SER A 13 -11.08 -20.79 -27.95
N ASN A 14 -11.58 -20.32 -26.79
CA ASN A 14 -11.78 -21.11 -25.58
C ASN A 14 -10.50 -21.81 -25.08
N GLN A 15 -9.35 -21.16 -25.29
CA GLN A 15 -8.06 -21.59 -24.77
C GLN A 15 -7.88 -21.08 -23.33
N ALA A 16 -7.28 -21.89 -22.47
CA ALA A 16 -6.95 -21.50 -21.10
C ALA A 16 -5.89 -20.38 -21.09
N LEU A 17 -6.08 -19.41 -20.20
CA LEU A 17 -5.10 -18.35 -19.96
C LEU A 17 -4.01 -18.86 -19.00
N THR A 18 -2.76 -18.51 -19.29
CA THR A 18 -1.62 -18.80 -18.42
C THR A 18 -1.55 -17.80 -17.27
N LYS A 19 -0.66 -18.05 -16.30
CA LYS A 19 -0.32 -17.09 -15.25
C LYS A 19 0.05 -15.72 -15.83
N ASP A 20 0.97 -15.67 -16.79
CA ASP A 20 1.39 -14.41 -17.44
C ASP A 20 0.23 -13.69 -18.15
N ASP A 21 -0.67 -14.45 -18.80
CA ASP A 21 -1.86 -13.86 -19.43
C ASP A 21 -2.76 -13.20 -18.37
N LEU A 22 -2.96 -13.85 -17.22
CA LEU A 22 -3.79 -13.33 -16.12
C LEU A 22 -3.11 -12.18 -15.37
N PHE A 23 -1.79 -12.24 -15.13
CA PHE A 23 -1.02 -11.14 -14.54
C PHE A 23 -1.13 -9.87 -15.37
N PHE A 24 -1.02 -10.02 -16.69
CA PHE A 24 -1.23 -8.90 -17.61
C PHE A 24 -2.68 -8.44 -17.60
N LEU A 25 -3.65 -9.35 -17.79
CA LEU A 25 -5.08 -9.00 -17.89
C LEU A 25 -5.62 -8.33 -16.63
N TYR A 26 -5.14 -8.74 -15.45
CA TYR A 26 -5.51 -8.17 -14.16
C TYR A 26 -4.62 -7.01 -13.72
N GLU A 27 -3.65 -6.60 -14.54
CA GLU A 27 -2.81 -5.43 -14.30
C GLU A 27 -2.05 -5.52 -12.96
N ILE A 28 -1.67 -6.74 -12.55
CA ILE A 28 -1.04 -7.01 -11.24
C ILE A 28 0.34 -6.34 -11.14
N ASP A 29 1.12 -6.37 -12.23
CA ASP A 29 2.46 -5.78 -12.25
C ASP A 29 2.47 -4.33 -12.73
N SER A 30 1.58 -3.99 -13.66
CA SER A 30 1.52 -2.66 -14.27
C SER A 30 0.17 -2.44 -14.97
N LYS A 31 -0.28 -1.18 -14.98
CA LYS A 31 -1.48 -0.78 -15.73
C LYS A 31 -1.27 -0.89 -17.24
N ILE A 32 -2.31 -1.29 -17.95
CA ILE A 32 -2.33 -1.35 -19.41
C ILE A 32 -2.84 -0.02 -19.96
N GLU A 33 -1.96 0.72 -20.60
CA GLU A 33 -2.36 1.90 -21.38
C GLU A 33 -3.01 1.50 -22.72
N GLY A 34 -4.18 2.07 -23.00
CA GLY A 34 -4.87 1.95 -24.29
C GLY A 34 -4.29 2.87 -25.37
N PHE A 35 -4.90 2.87 -26.56
CA PHE A 35 -4.61 3.90 -27.56
C PHE A 35 -5.24 5.25 -27.11
N GLY A 36 -4.45 6.16 -26.56
CA GLY A 36 -4.89 7.50 -26.12
C GLY A 36 -4.70 7.74 -24.62
N HIS A 37 -5.44 8.69 -24.05
CA HIS A 37 -5.42 8.99 -22.60
C HIS A 37 -6.55 8.23 -21.89
N GLY A 38 -6.40 6.92 -21.71
CA GLY A 38 -7.36 6.11 -20.96
C GLY A 38 -7.10 4.60 -21.03
N ASP A 39 -7.80 3.86 -20.18
CA ASP A 39 -7.74 2.40 -20.11
C ASP A 39 -8.30 1.76 -21.38
N ASP A 40 -7.74 0.62 -21.80
CA ASP A 40 -8.26 -0.11 -22.96
C ASP A 40 -9.58 -0.84 -22.57
N PRO A 41 -10.73 -0.50 -23.18
CA PRO A 41 -12.03 -1.03 -22.76
C PRO A 41 -12.13 -2.56 -22.87
N ARG A 42 -11.29 -3.19 -23.72
CA ARG A 42 -11.23 -4.65 -23.85
C ARG A 42 -10.76 -5.34 -22.58
N VAL A 43 -9.96 -4.66 -21.74
CA VAL A 43 -9.52 -5.22 -20.45
C VAL A 43 -10.74 -5.50 -19.58
N GLU A 44 -11.61 -4.52 -19.39
CA GLU A 44 -12.82 -4.69 -18.60
C GLU A 44 -13.77 -5.73 -19.22
N GLU A 45 -13.96 -5.70 -20.55
CA GLU A 45 -14.78 -6.68 -21.26
C GLU A 45 -14.29 -8.12 -21.06
N LEU A 46 -12.98 -8.36 -21.18
CA LEU A 46 -12.40 -9.68 -20.97
C LEU A 46 -12.51 -10.10 -19.51
N ARG A 47 -12.20 -9.21 -18.56
CA ARG A 47 -12.27 -9.47 -17.11
C ARG A 47 -13.68 -9.85 -16.66
N ARG A 48 -14.74 -9.25 -17.23
CA ARG A 48 -16.14 -9.60 -16.93
C ARG A 48 -16.52 -11.04 -17.27
N THR A 49 -15.77 -11.70 -18.16
CA THR A 49 -16.00 -13.11 -18.52
C THR A 49 -15.27 -14.10 -17.62
N ARG A 50 -14.43 -13.62 -16.70
CA ARG A 50 -13.56 -14.46 -15.86
C ARG A 50 -14.22 -14.85 -14.54
N ASN A 51 -13.74 -15.93 -13.95
CA ASN A 51 -14.13 -16.40 -12.63
C ASN A 51 -12.93 -16.26 -11.66
N PRO A 52 -12.97 -15.32 -10.70
CA PRO A 52 -11.93 -15.16 -9.69
C PRO A 52 -11.53 -16.45 -8.96
N LYS A 53 -12.48 -17.37 -8.74
CA LYS A 53 -12.19 -18.65 -8.06
C LYS A 53 -11.39 -19.64 -8.90
N GLU A 54 -11.42 -19.51 -10.22
CA GLU A 54 -10.63 -20.33 -11.15
C GLU A 54 -9.28 -19.67 -11.45
N ASP A 55 -9.24 -18.34 -11.46
CA ASP A 55 -8.04 -17.60 -11.85
C ASP A 55 -7.08 -17.34 -10.69
N ALA A 56 -7.56 -17.09 -9.48
CA ALA A 56 -6.70 -16.83 -8.32
C ALA A 56 -5.70 -17.97 -8.04
N PRO A 57 -6.07 -19.28 -8.13
CA PRO A 57 -5.11 -20.38 -8.00
C PRO A 57 -3.98 -20.32 -9.03
N ILE A 58 -4.29 -19.95 -10.29
CA ILE A 58 -3.30 -19.83 -11.37
C ILE A 58 -2.37 -18.64 -11.11
N VAL A 59 -2.92 -17.52 -10.68
CA VAL A 59 -2.15 -16.30 -10.37
C VAL A 59 -1.23 -16.53 -9.17
N PHE A 60 -1.73 -17.12 -8.10
CA PHE A 60 -0.95 -17.37 -6.88
C PHE A 60 -0.07 -18.61 -6.96
N ASP A 61 -0.14 -19.37 -8.06
CA ASP A 61 0.61 -20.62 -8.25
C ASP A 61 0.36 -21.62 -7.10
N CYS A 62 -0.91 -21.82 -6.80
CA CYS A 62 -1.40 -22.67 -5.71
C CYS A 62 -2.63 -23.48 -6.15
N VAL A 63 -3.05 -24.45 -5.33
CA VAL A 63 -4.28 -25.19 -5.58
C VAL A 63 -5.50 -24.51 -4.92
N PRO A 64 -6.73 -24.68 -5.42
CA PRO A 64 -7.90 -23.94 -4.92
C PRO A 64 -8.17 -24.05 -3.41
N ASN A 65 -7.82 -25.17 -2.78
CA ASN A 65 -7.97 -25.38 -1.33
C ASN A 65 -6.86 -24.73 -0.47
N GLU A 66 -5.81 -24.18 -1.09
CA GLU A 66 -4.80 -23.34 -0.43
C GLU A 66 -5.22 -21.85 -0.39
N ILE A 67 -6.40 -21.51 -0.94
CA ILE A 67 -6.97 -20.16 -0.89
C ILE A 67 -8.15 -20.14 0.09
N ALA A 68 -8.04 -19.32 1.13
CA ALA A 68 -9.14 -19.05 2.05
C ALA A 68 -9.97 -17.87 1.54
N TRP A 69 -11.28 -18.08 1.37
CA TRP A 69 -12.26 -17.05 0.97
C TRP A 69 -13.02 -16.46 2.17
N ASP A 70 -12.84 -17.07 3.33
CA ASP A 70 -13.37 -16.65 4.62
C ASP A 70 -12.32 -16.95 5.69
N LYS A 71 -12.26 -16.14 6.75
CA LYS A 71 -11.26 -16.32 7.81
C LYS A 71 -11.32 -17.70 8.47
N ARG A 72 -12.50 -18.33 8.48
CA ARG A 72 -12.72 -19.67 9.05
C ARG A 72 -12.06 -20.78 8.24
N GLU A 73 -11.69 -20.50 7.00
CA GLU A 73 -10.99 -21.42 6.11
C GLU A 73 -9.46 -21.34 6.29
N ILE A 74 -8.95 -20.29 6.95
CA ILE A 74 -7.52 -20.10 7.18
C ILE A 74 -6.98 -21.23 8.06
N ASN A 75 -5.89 -21.85 7.59
CA ASN A 75 -5.18 -22.92 8.27
C ASN A 75 -3.71 -22.97 7.79
N GLU A 76 -2.94 -23.95 8.28
CA GLU A 76 -1.52 -24.15 7.96
C GLU A 76 -1.19 -24.35 6.47
N GLN A 77 -2.17 -24.71 5.63
CA GLN A 77 -2.01 -24.90 4.18
C GLN A 77 -2.41 -23.64 3.40
N THR A 78 -2.94 -22.61 4.04
CA THR A 78 -3.39 -21.39 3.36
C THR A 78 -2.20 -20.60 2.85
N LYS A 79 -2.14 -20.37 1.53
CA LYS A 79 -1.14 -19.54 0.86
C LYS A 79 -1.68 -18.15 0.50
N ALA A 80 -2.99 -18.04 0.29
CA ALA A 80 -3.65 -16.80 -0.06
C ALA A 80 -4.97 -16.63 0.70
N TYR A 81 -5.28 -15.39 1.06
CA TYR A 81 -6.53 -14.98 1.67
C TYR A 81 -7.24 -13.95 0.78
N ILE A 82 -8.49 -14.25 0.41
CA ILE A 82 -9.34 -13.34 -0.37
C ILE A 82 -10.65 -13.16 0.38
N GLY A 83 -10.76 -12.11 1.18
CA GLY A 83 -11.95 -11.91 1.99
C GLY A 83 -11.93 -10.66 2.85
N LYS A 84 -12.98 -10.55 3.68
CA LYS A 84 -13.21 -9.39 4.53
C LYS A 84 -12.20 -9.31 5.66
N LEU A 85 -11.63 -8.12 5.86
CA LEU A 85 -10.80 -7.86 7.01
C LEU A 85 -11.69 -7.66 8.23
N ASP A 86 -11.58 -8.58 9.18
CA ASP A 86 -12.24 -8.48 10.47
C ASP A 86 -11.26 -8.81 11.61
N VAL A 87 -11.77 -8.73 12.83
CA VAL A 87 -10.96 -8.92 14.04
C VAL A 87 -10.25 -10.28 14.00
N LYS A 88 -8.93 -10.25 14.20
CA LYS A 88 -7.96 -11.38 14.14
C LYS A 88 -7.55 -11.85 12.75
N VAL A 89 -8.06 -11.29 11.65
CA VAL A 89 -7.59 -11.70 10.31
C VAL A 89 -6.09 -11.48 10.16
N PHE A 90 -5.57 -10.32 10.58
CA PHE A 90 -4.13 -10.07 10.52
C PHE A 90 -3.30 -10.96 11.44
N THR A 91 -3.84 -11.36 12.59
CA THR A 91 -3.22 -12.36 13.47
C THR A 91 -3.05 -13.70 12.75
N LEU A 92 -4.10 -14.16 12.06
CA LEU A 92 -4.04 -15.42 11.30
C LEU A 92 -3.12 -15.32 10.08
N ILE A 93 -3.12 -14.17 9.40
CA ILE A 93 -2.21 -13.89 8.28
C ILE A 93 -0.74 -14.00 8.73
N GLU A 94 -0.41 -13.40 9.88
CA GLU A 94 0.94 -13.47 10.45
C GLU A 94 1.28 -14.88 10.93
N GLU A 95 0.38 -15.52 11.69
CA GLU A 95 0.55 -16.87 12.26
C GLU A 95 0.84 -17.93 11.19
N TYR A 96 0.10 -17.89 10.08
CA TYR A 96 0.26 -18.86 8.98
C TYR A 96 1.15 -18.33 7.83
N GLY A 97 1.75 -17.15 7.99
CA GLY A 97 2.69 -16.59 7.00
C GLY A 97 2.06 -16.29 5.63
N ILE A 98 0.77 -15.95 5.57
CA ILE A 98 0.04 -15.68 4.33
C ILE A 98 0.58 -14.40 3.67
N GLU A 99 0.93 -14.48 2.39
CA GLU A 99 1.56 -13.35 1.67
C GLU A 99 0.61 -12.69 0.66
N GLN A 100 -0.33 -13.46 0.12
CA GLN A 100 -1.29 -12.97 -0.87
C GLN A 100 -2.60 -12.62 -0.15
N VAL A 101 -2.82 -11.35 0.12
CA VAL A 101 -3.99 -10.86 0.86
C VAL A 101 -4.77 -9.87 0.00
N TYR A 102 -6.05 -10.18 -0.23
CA TYR A 102 -6.97 -9.37 -1.00
C TYR A 102 -8.30 -9.24 -0.25
N THR A 103 -8.95 -8.07 -0.33
CA THR A 103 -10.35 -7.94 0.07
C THR A 103 -11.30 -8.17 -1.09
N SER A 104 -10.82 -7.95 -2.31
CA SER A 104 -11.46 -8.31 -3.56
C SER A 104 -10.38 -8.62 -4.59
N PHE A 105 -10.32 -9.87 -5.06
CA PHE A 105 -9.36 -10.24 -6.11
C PHE A 105 -9.92 -9.91 -7.50
N PRO A 106 -9.12 -9.29 -8.38
CA PRO A 106 -7.71 -8.91 -8.22
C PRO A 106 -7.49 -7.45 -7.74
N ASP A 107 -8.55 -6.65 -7.62
CA ASP A 107 -8.44 -5.19 -7.58
C ASP A 107 -7.99 -4.58 -6.25
N VAL A 108 -8.31 -5.23 -5.14
CA VAL A 108 -8.13 -4.64 -3.81
C VAL A 108 -7.20 -5.52 -2.99
N ARG A 109 -5.90 -5.30 -3.20
CA ARG A 109 -4.81 -5.96 -2.49
C ARG A 109 -4.54 -5.26 -1.15
N VAL A 110 -4.09 -6.04 -0.17
CA VAL A 110 -3.47 -5.54 1.05
C VAL A 110 -1.99 -5.89 0.96
N GLU A 111 -1.11 -4.89 0.94
CA GLU A 111 0.33 -5.12 0.84
C GLU A 111 0.91 -5.32 2.24
N LEU A 112 1.74 -6.35 2.38
CA LEU A 112 2.45 -6.68 3.60
C LEU A 112 3.94 -6.54 3.34
N GLU A 113 4.57 -5.57 3.97
CA GLU A 113 6.02 -5.41 3.96
C GLU A 113 6.55 -5.90 5.31
N LYS A 114 6.99 -7.16 5.31
CA LYS A 114 7.55 -7.83 6.49
C LYS A 114 8.94 -7.27 6.80
N ASP A 115 9.34 -7.41 8.06
CA ASP A 115 10.68 -7.08 8.55
C ASP A 115 11.11 -5.62 8.28
N PHE A 116 10.15 -4.69 8.24
CA PHE A 116 10.46 -3.27 8.09
C PHE A 116 11.25 -2.79 9.31
N GLU A 117 12.44 -2.25 9.04
CA GLU A 117 13.35 -1.77 10.06
C GLU A 117 13.16 -0.27 10.29
N ALA A 118 12.49 0.08 11.38
CA ALA A 118 12.39 1.45 11.84
C ALA A 118 13.50 1.75 12.86
N GLN A 119 14.13 2.92 12.75
CA GLN A 119 15.20 3.34 13.64
C GLN A 119 15.14 4.85 13.87
N PRO A 120 15.77 5.39 14.92
CA PRO A 120 15.85 6.83 15.09
C PRO A 120 16.56 7.46 13.88
N ILE A 121 15.91 8.45 13.25
CA ILE A 121 16.50 9.24 12.16
C ILE A 121 16.11 10.71 12.31
N SER A 122 17.10 11.59 12.27
CA SER A 122 16.87 13.05 12.28
C SER A 122 16.71 13.57 10.86
N LEU A 123 16.11 14.76 10.70
CA LEU A 123 16.06 15.44 9.41
C LEU A 123 17.45 15.62 8.79
N VAL A 124 18.46 15.95 9.59
CA VAL A 124 19.85 16.12 9.11
C VAL A 124 20.39 14.83 8.49
N GLU A 125 20.16 13.70 9.16
CA GLU A 125 20.62 12.40 8.65
C GLU A 125 19.81 11.95 7.43
N PHE A 126 18.50 12.18 7.42
CA PHE A 126 17.65 11.94 6.25
C PHE A 126 18.13 12.72 5.03
N GLU A 127 18.35 14.04 5.16
CA GLU A 127 18.84 14.90 4.09
C GLU A 127 20.20 14.43 3.57
N ARG A 128 21.11 14.06 4.48
CA ARG A 128 22.42 13.52 4.10
C ARG A 128 22.30 12.26 3.24
N GLN A 129 21.46 11.30 3.65
CA GLN A 129 21.27 10.07 2.88
C GLN A 129 20.56 10.33 1.54
N ARG A 130 19.55 11.19 1.54
CA ARG A 130 18.82 11.65 0.36
C ARG A 130 19.76 12.27 -0.67
N GLU A 131 20.63 13.18 -0.25
CA GLU A 131 21.60 13.84 -1.12
C GLU A 131 22.61 12.85 -1.71
N LEU A 132 23.13 11.91 -0.90
CA LEU A 132 24.02 10.86 -1.38
C LEU A 132 23.36 9.98 -2.44
N TYR A 133 22.10 9.58 -2.23
CA TYR A 133 21.32 8.86 -3.22
C TYR A 133 21.14 9.70 -4.50
N ASN A 134 20.69 10.95 -4.36
CA ASN A 134 20.44 11.84 -5.50
C ASN A 134 21.69 12.17 -6.32
N GLN A 135 22.89 12.17 -5.73
CA GLN A 135 24.15 12.33 -6.45
C GLN A 135 24.49 11.12 -7.33
N GLN A 136 24.03 9.93 -6.94
CA GLN A 136 24.24 8.68 -7.68
C GLN A 136 23.11 8.40 -8.69
N THR A 137 21.97 9.05 -8.54
CA THR A 137 20.81 8.91 -9.41
C THR A 137 20.88 9.86 -10.61
N VAL A 138 21.06 9.27 -11.81
CA VAL A 138 21.16 10.00 -13.09
C VAL A 138 19.81 10.53 -13.56
N ASP A 139 18.74 9.75 -13.39
CA ASP A 139 17.39 10.14 -13.79
C ASP A 139 16.79 11.10 -12.76
N GLU A 140 16.61 12.36 -13.14
CA GLU A 140 16.01 13.39 -12.27
C GLU A 140 14.62 12.98 -11.73
N SER A 141 13.84 12.21 -12.50
CA SER A 141 12.52 11.74 -12.07
C SER A 141 12.58 10.67 -10.97
N GLN A 142 13.75 10.07 -10.75
CA GLN A 142 14.01 9.07 -9.70
C GLN A 142 14.63 9.70 -8.45
N LYS A 143 14.91 11.01 -8.44
CA LYS A 143 15.49 11.65 -7.26
C LYS A 143 14.46 11.80 -6.15
N ILE A 144 14.92 11.66 -4.92
CA ILE A 144 14.11 11.85 -3.72
C ILE A 144 14.00 13.34 -3.42
N GLN A 145 12.76 13.78 -3.22
CA GLN A 145 12.37 15.16 -2.95
C GLN A 145 11.59 15.23 -1.63
N ILE A 146 11.65 16.38 -0.97
CA ILE A 146 10.94 16.65 0.29
C ILE A 146 10.53 18.12 0.30
N THR A 147 9.30 18.42 0.73
CA THR A 147 8.82 19.79 0.86
C THR A 147 9.36 20.46 2.11
N ASP A 148 9.40 21.80 2.13
CA ASP A 148 9.81 22.55 3.32
C ASP A 148 8.83 22.38 4.50
N TYR A 149 7.57 22.02 4.23
CA TYR A 149 6.61 21.65 5.27
C TYR A 149 6.93 20.27 5.86
N SER A 150 7.16 19.25 5.02
CA SER A 150 7.64 17.95 5.47
C SER A 150 8.94 18.03 6.29
N LYS A 151 9.87 18.92 5.91
CA LYS A 151 11.08 19.18 6.70
C LYS A 151 10.74 19.68 8.10
N ARG A 152 9.87 20.68 8.21
CA ARG A 152 9.42 21.19 9.52
C ARG A 152 8.70 20.13 10.34
N MET A 153 7.89 19.27 9.72
CA MET A 153 7.29 18.13 10.43
C MET A 153 8.37 17.18 10.97
N ALA A 154 9.43 16.91 10.18
CA ALA A 154 10.53 16.06 10.59
C ALA A 154 11.37 16.66 11.74
N GLU A 155 11.40 17.99 11.88
CA GLU A 155 12.06 18.67 13.01
C GLU A 155 11.33 18.47 14.34
N GLU A 156 10.02 18.22 14.32
CA GLU A 156 9.21 17.95 15.53
C GLU A 156 9.37 16.51 16.03
N ILE A 157 10.01 15.62 15.26
CA ILE A 157 10.28 14.24 15.69
C ILE A 157 11.31 14.25 16.82
N GLY A 158 10.94 13.67 17.97
CA GLY A 158 11.73 13.70 19.19
C GLY A 158 11.16 14.62 20.27
N GLU A 159 10.23 15.51 19.91
CA GLU A 159 9.53 16.35 20.87
C GLU A 159 8.56 15.54 21.74
N PRO A 160 8.16 16.02 22.93
CA PRO A 160 7.29 15.28 23.85
C PRO A 160 5.96 14.79 23.23
N GLU A 161 5.40 15.55 22.30
CA GLU A 161 4.17 15.18 21.58
C GLU A 161 4.39 14.15 20.47
N HIS A 162 5.62 14.05 19.97
CA HIS A 162 6.04 13.17 18.87
C HIS A 162 7.34 12.46 19.23
N PRO A 163 7.33 11.60 20.27
CA PRO A 163 8.56 11.00 20.77
C PRO A 163 9.21 10.15 19.68
N ALA A 164 10.50 10.34 19.50
CA ALA A 164 11.28 9.55 18.57
C ALA A 164 11.35 8.08 19.02
N ILE A 165 11.50 7.20 18.04
CA ILE A 165 11.94 5.82 18.27
C ILE A 165 13.25 5.87 19.07
N LYS A 166 13.38 5.01 20.09
CA LYS A 166 14.56 4.99 20.97
C LYS A 166 15.66 4.06 20.46
N GLU A 167 15.25 2.95 19.86
CA GLU A 167 16.13 1.90 19.38
C GLU A 167 15.50 1.25 18.15
N LYS A 168 16.29 0.49 17.39
CA LYS A 168 15.80 -0.18 16.19
C LYS A 168 14.62 -1.11 16.53
N GLU A 169 13.51 -0.93 15.82
CA GLU A 169 12.32 -1.77 15.88
C GLU A 169 12.12 -2.46 14.52
N ILE A 170 11.74 -3.73 14.57
CA ILE A 170 11.36 -4.51 13.37
C ILE A 170 9.88 -4.87 13.51
N PHE A 171 9.09 -4.58 12.47
CA PHE A 171 7.65 -4.91 12.40
C PHE A 171 7.18 -5.02 10.94
N THR A 172 5.98 -5.55 10.72
CA THR A 172 5.35 -5.61 9.40
C THR A 172 4.58 -4.31 9.14
N LEU A 173 4.77 -3.69 7.97
CA LEU A 173 3.90 -2.62 7.48
C LEU A 173 2.73 -3.21 6.67
N VAL A 174 1.56 -2.61 6.81
CA VAL A 174 0.31 -3.01 6.15
C VAL A 174 -0.23 -1.82 5.37
N ARG A 175 -0.16 -1.87 4.04
CA ARG A 175 -0.77 -0.89 3.14
C ARG A 175 -2.18 -1.33 2.78
N ILE A 176 -3.15 -0.47 3.02
CA ILE A 176 -4.57 -0.80 2.89
C ILE A 176 -5.41 0.38 2.41
N GLN A 177 -6.33 0.13 1.48
CA GLN A 177 -7.33 1.10 1.03
C GLN A 177 -8.39 1.37 2.09
N VAL A 178 -8.88 2.61 2.18
CA VAL A 178 -9.98 2.99 3.09
C VAL A 178 -11.21 2.07 2.94
N ARG A 179 -11.61 1.72 1.70
CA ARG A 179 -12.74 0.80 1.45
C ARG A 179 -12.61 -0.55 2.15
N SER A 180 -11.38 -1.05 2.27
CA SER A 180 -11.10 -2.36 2.86
C SER A 180 -11.31 -2.38 4.37
N LEU A 181 -11.30 -1.21 5.03
CA LEU A 181 -11.50 -1.07 6.46
C LEU A 181 -12.99 -1.07 6.87
N PHE A 182 -13.85 -0.44 6.07
CA PHE A 182 -15.23 -0.12 6.47
C PHE A 182 -16.31 -0.97 5.82
N GLN A 183 -16.04 -1.62 4.68
CA GLN A 183 -17.03 -2.42 3.94
C GLN A 183 -18.29 -1.62 3.55
N ASP A 184 -18.15 -0.31 3.37
CA ASP A 184 -19.18 0.59 2.88
C ASP A 184 -18.61 1.53 1.79
N GLU A 185 -19.49 2.36 1.22
CA GLU A 185 -19.14 3.32 0.17
C GLU A 185 -18.98 4.76 0.70
N GLN A 186 -18.83 4.93 2.02
CA GLN A 186 -18.70 6.24 2.66
C GLN A 186 -17.24 6.67 2.76
N THR A 187 -17.01 7.96 2.60
CA THR A 187 -15.72 8.57 2.94
C THR A 187 -15.62 8.73 4.46
N HIS A 188 -14.42 8.54 5.02
CA HIS A 188 -14.19 8.54 6.46
C HIS A 188 -13.15 9.58 6.88
N THR A 189 -13.27 10.09 8.11
CA THR A 189 -12.25 10.97 8.69
C THR A 189 -11.02 10.18 9.12
N THR A 190 -9.90 10.87 9.37
CA THR A 190 -8.67 10.27 9.89
C THR A 190 -8.90 9.50 11.20
N ASP A 191 -9.69 10.07 12.13
CA ASP A 191 -9.98 9.45 13.42
C ASP A 191 -10.82 8.18 13.29
N GLU A 192 -11.81 8.19 12.37
CA GLU A 192 -12.60 6.99 12.05
C GLU A 192 -11.70 5.90 11.49
N ILE A 193 -10.84 6.23 10.53
CA ILE A 193 -9.89 5.31 9.89
C ILE A 193 -8.94 4.70 10.92
N PHE A 194 -8.35 5.53 11.78
CA PHE A 194 -7.41 5.08 12.82
C PHE A 194 -8.09 4.21 13.86
N THR A 195 -9.30 4.58 14.28
CA THR A 195 -10.12 3.77 15.20
C THR A 195 -10.40 2.40 14.58
N LYS A 196 -10.82 2.37 13.32
CA LYS A 196 -11.16 1.13 12.64
C LYS A 196 -9.95 0.22 12.43
N ALA A 197 -8.81 0.79 12.02
CA ALA A 197 -7.55 0.07 11.88
C ALA A 197 -7.12 -0.55 13.23
N ASN A 198 -7.26 0.19 14.33
CA ASN A 198 -6.93 -0.29 15.67
C ASN A 198 -7.80 -1.47 16.12
N GLU A 199 -9.09 -1.50 15.79
CA GLU A 199 -9.98 -2.65 16.03
C GLU A 199 -9.51 -3.92 15.31
N LEU A 200 -8.90 -3.76 14.13
CA LEU A 200 -8.40 -4.85 13.30
C LEU A 200 -6.99 -5.34 13.72
N GLY A 201 -6.37 -4.70 14.71
CA GLY A 201 -5.01 -5.05 15.17
C GLY A 201 -3.90 -4.32 14.42
N LEU A 202 -4.22 -3.22 13.75
CA LEU A 202 -3.23 -2.31 13.15
C LEU A 202 -2.96 -1.13 14.09
N GLU A 203 -1.75 -0.61 14.07
CA GLU A 203 -1.34 0.52 14.91
C GLU A 203 -0.76 1.65 14.07
N LEU A 204 -0.73 2.85 14.66
CA LEU A 204 -0.05 3.97 14.04
C LEU A 204 1.45 3.72 13.99
N CYS A 205 2.03 4.06 12.85
CA CYS A 205 3.46 4.12 12.62
C CYS A 205 4.09 5.27 13.42
N PRO A 206 5.32 5.09 13.92
CA PRO A 206 6.18 6.22 14.26
C PRO A 206 6.38 7.15 13.05
N PRO A 207 6.54 8.46 13.26
CA PRO A 207 6.73 9.41 12.15
C PRO A 207 7.98 9.13 11.30
N GLU A 208 9.02 8.53 11.89
CA GLU A 208 10.25 8.12 11.20
C GLU A 208 9.99 7.13 10.07
N VAL A 209 8.89 6.37 10.12
CA VAL A 209 8.49 5.46 9.03
C VAL A 209 8.37 6.23 7.71
N GLY A 210 7.84 7.46 7.70
CA GLY A 210 7.75 8.25 6.47
C GLY A 210 9.11 8.60 5.87
N LEU A 211 10.07 8.99 6.71
CA LEU A 211 11.44 9.31 6.30
C LEU A 211 12.17 8.06 5.78
N ILE A 212 12.14 6.98 6.56
CA ILE A 212 12.83 5.73 6.26
C ILE A 212 12.24 5.09 5.01
N LYS A 213 10.91 5.02 4.94
CA LYS A 213 10.22 4.43 3.80
C LYS A 213 10.53 5.17 2.52
N ARG A 214 10.67 6.51 2.55
CA ARG A 214 11.03 7.26 1.35
C ARG A 214 12.45 6.94 0.85
N LEU A 215 13.39 6.75 1.78
CA LEU A 215 14.78 6.37 1.46
C LEU A 215 14.87 4.94 0.92
N GLN A 216 14.00 4.03 1.37
CA GLN A 216 14.01 2.62 0.97
C GLN A 216 13.20 2.35 -0.31
N ASP A 217 12.02 2.94 -0.42
CA ASP A 217 11.10 2.76 -1.55
C ASP A 217 11.52 3.61 -2.76
N THR A 218 12.61 3.20 -3.41
CA THR A 218 13.17 3.90 -4.57
C THR A 218 12.60 3.42 -5.91
N ASN A 219 11.81 2.35 -5.88
CA ASN A 219 11.17 1.76 -7.06
C ASN A 219 9.64 1.93 -7.05
N GLN A 220 9.12 2.91 -6.31
CA GLN A 220 7.70 3.23 -6.28
C GLN A 220 7.15 3.42 -7.71
N PRO A 221 6.04 2.76 -8.11
CA PRO A 221 5.48 2.88 -9.45
C PRO A 221 5.04 4.31 -9.79
N MET A 222 5.09 4.68 -11.08
CA MET A 222 4.66 6.01 -11.52
C MET A 222 3.18 6.28 -11.20
N GLY A 223 2.88 7.41 -10.59
CA GLY A 223 1.52 7.79 -10.17
C GLY A 223 1.06 7.11 -8.88
N ASP A 224 1.87 6.22 -8.30
CA ASP A 224 1.56 5.58 -7.03
C ASP A 224 1.78 6.53 -5.85
N TRP A 225 0.92 6.41 -4.85
CA TRP A 225 1.02 7.20 -3.63
C TRP A 225 0.30 6.54 -2.45
N TYR A 226 0.79 6.79 -1.24
CA TYR A 226 0.21 6.26 -0.02
C TYR A 226 0.55 7.12 1.19
N ILE A 227 -0.32 7.06 2.19
CA ILE A 227 -0.24 7.84 3.44
C ILE A 227 0.39 6.99 4.54
N ILE A 228 1.29 7.56 5.32
CA ILE A 228 1.76 6.91 6.56
C ILE A 228 0.74 7.20 7.66
N ALA A 229 0.13 6.16 8.20
CA ALA A 229 -0.80 6.29 9.32
C ALA A 229 -0.01 6.56 10.61
N MET A 230 0.20 7.82 10.94
CA MET A 230 0.97 8.27 12.10
C MET A 230 0.17 9.28 12.92
N LYS A 231 0.58 9.52 14.18
CA LYS A 231 0.03 10.65 14.96
C LYS A 231 0.30 11.95 14.18
N PRO A 232 -0.72 12.74 13.82
CA PRO A 232 -0.52 13.97 13.05
C PRO A 232 0.40 14.96 13.76
N ILE A 233 1.32 15.56 13.01
CA ILE A 233 2.24 16.59 13.52
C ILE A 233 1.68 17.96 13.18
N THR A 234 1.52 18.82 14.19
CA THR A 234 1.10 20.21 13.98
C THR A 234 2.32 21.11 14.04
N ALA A 235 2.97 21.32 12.90
CA ALA A 235 4.07 22.28 12.80
C ALA A 235 3.56 23.72 12.95
N GLN A 236 4.46 24.72 12.90
CA GLN A 236 4.14 26.15 13.02
C GLN A 236 3.04 26.66 12.06
N SER A 237 2.68 25.92 11.00
CA SER A 237 1.53 26.20 10.11
C SER A 237 0.17 26.06 10.80
N GLY A 238 0.10 25.40 11.96
CA GLY A 238 -1.10 25.24 12.78
C GLY A 238 -2.09 24.17 12.29
N TYR A 239 -1.73 23.38 11.28
CA TYR A 239 -2.58 22.29 10.78
C TYR A 239 -1.97 20.93 11.12
N PRO A 240 -2.78 19.93 11.53
CA PRO A 240 -2.31 18.58 11.74
C PRO A 240 -2.06 17.91 10.39
N ASP A 241 -0.79 17.62 10.11
CA ASP A 241 -0.35 17.02 8.85
C ASP A 241 0.20 15.61 9.13
N ILE A 242 0.11 14.74 8.12
CA ILE A 242 0.71 13.40 8.12
C ILE A 242 1.59 13.23 6.88
N PHE A 243 2.63 12.40 6.98
CA PHE A 243 3.47 12.11 5.83
C PHE A 243 2.75 11.27 4.79
N TYR A 244 2.96 11.57 3.52
CA TYR A 244 2.58 10.69 2.42
C TYR A 244 3.66 10.70 1.33
N LEU A 245 3.80 9.55 0.68
CA LEU A 245 4.81 9.32 -0.34
C LEU A 245 4.12 9.32 -1.70
N VAL A 246 4.71 10.00 -2.68
CA VAL A 246 4.18 10.10 -4.04
C VAL A 246 5.30 9.86 -5.03
N ARG A 247 5.01 9.10 -6.07
CA ARG A 247 5.83 9.11 -7.28
C ARG A 247 5.12 9.85 -8.41
N CYS A 248 5.74 10.92 -8.90
CA CYS A 248 5.35 11.61 -10.12
C CYS A 248 6.50 11.68 -11.12
N ASP A 249 6.25 12.30 -12.27
CA ASP A 249 7.23 12.56 -13.33
C ASP A 249 8.38 13.46 -12.86
N HIS A 250 8.22 14.18 -11.75
CA HIS A 250 9.20 15.09 -11.17
C HIS A 250 9.91 14.57 -9.91
N GLY A 251 9.78 13.29 -9.55
CA GLY A 251 10.54 12.72 -8.42
C GLY A 251 9.78 11.75 -7.53
N LEU A 252 10.53 11.16 -6.60
CA LEU A 252 10.05 10.43 -5.43
C LEU A 252 9.85 11.42 -4.28
N TRP A 253 8.63 11.86 -4.05
CA TRP A 253 8.35 12.90 -3.06
C TRP A 253 7.96 12.31 -1.70
N LEU A 254 8.38 13.02 -0.66
CA LEU A 254 7.80 12.97 0.68
C LEU A 254 7.08 14.29 0.97
N TYR A 255 5.76 14.22 1.04
CA TYR A 255 4.88 15.37 1.24
C TYR A 255 4.18 15.33 2.60
N ASP A 256 3.72 16.51 3.00
CA ASP A 256 2.82 16.79 4.10
C ASP A 256 1.37 16.81 3.60
N SER A 257 0.49 15.99 4.18
CA SER A 257 -0.93 15.98 3.82
C SER A 257 -1.77 16.76 4.80
N TYR A 258 -2.29 17.91 4.34
CA TYR A 258 -3.26 18.73 5.06
C TYR A 258 -4.67 18.13 5.13
N TRP A 259 -4.90 16.97 4.50
CA TRP A 259 -6.18 16.26 4.52
C TRP A 259 -6.41 15.53 5.85
N ALA A 260 -5.41 15.47 6.73
CA ALA A 260 -5.56 14.89 8.07
C ALA A 260 -6.39 15.74 9.05
N LYS A 261 -6.86 16.91 8.62
CA LYS A 261 -7.74 17.79 9.40
C LYS A 261 -9.05 17.07 9.81
N PRO A 262 -9.60 17.36 11.00
CA PRO A 262 -10.74 16.60 11.56
C PRO A 262 -11.98 16.53 10.65
N ASP A 263 -12.27 17.59 9.91
CA ASP A 263 -13.47 17.68 9.05
C ASP A 263 -13.26 17.12 7.64
N TYR A 264 -12.02 16.80 7.27
CA TYR A 264 -11.71 16.24 5.97
C TYR A 264 -11.93 14.72 5.98
N LYS A 265 -12.36 14.21 4.82
CA LYS A 265 -12.64 12.80 4.62
C LYS A 265 -11.81 12.27 3.47
N TRP A 266 -11.36 11.05 3.63
CA TRP A 266 -10.55 10.33 2.64
C TRP A 266 -11.45 9.57 1.68
N TYR A 267 -11.05 9.54 0.41
CA TYR A 267 -11.70 8.72 -0.60
C TYR A 267 -11.43 7.23 -0.35
N LEU A 268 -12.34 6.40 -0.86
CA LEU A 268 -12.35 4.96 -0.68
C LEU A 268 -11.11 4.24 -1.24
N ASP A 269 -10.46 4.82 -2.23
CA ASP A 269 -9.25 4.32 -2.90
C ASP A 269 -7.95 4.87 -2.28
N ASN A 270 -8.04 5.77 -1.29
CA ASN A 270 -6.85 6.26 -0.60
C ASN A 270 -6.25 5.15 0.27
N GLU A 271 -4.93 5.07 0.29
CA GLU A 271 -4.21 3.97 0.93
C GLU A 271 -3.39 4.44 2.11
N PHE A 272 -3.58 3.79 3.25
CA PHE A 272 -2.84 4.04 4.48
C PHE A 272 -1.88 2.90 4.77
N VAL A 273 -0.70 3.24 5.27
CA VAL A 273 0.32 2.33 5.75
C VAL A 273 0.33 2.36 7.27
N PHE A 274 -0.14 1.28 7.87
CA PHE A 274 -0.10 1.05 9.31
C PHE A 274 1.03 0.07 9.67
N ARG A 275 1.39 -0.01 10.95
CA ARG A 275 2.19 -1.12 11.45
C ARG A 275 1.27 -2.21 12.00
N LEU A 276 1.63 -3.47 11.77
CA LEU A 276 0.92 -4.60 12.37
C LEU A 276 1.26 -4.68 13.87
N ARG A 277 0.24 -4.83 14.73
CA ARG A 277 0.45 -5.04 16.17
C ARG A 277 1.18 -6.35 16.41
N LYS A 278 2.28 -6.28 17.16
CA LYS A 278 2.97 -7.49 17.65
C LYS A 278 2.04 -8.26 18.58
N LEU A 279 1.91 -9.56 18.33
CA LEU A 279 1.29 -10.47 19.28
C LEU A 279 2.19 -10.55 20.53
N THR A 280 1.75 -9.95 21.63
CA THR A 280 2.38 -10.06 22.96
C THR A 280 2.11 -11.41 23.59
#